data_AF-A0A4Y8ZVB7-F1
#
_entry.id   AF-A0A4Y8ZVB7-F1
#
_cell.length_a   1.000
_cell.length_b   1.000
_cell.length_c   1.000
_cell.angle_alpha   90.00
_cell.angle_beta   90.00
_cell.angle_gamma   90.00
#
_symmetry.space_group_name_H-M   'P 1'
#
loop_
_entity.id
_entity.type
_entity.pdbx_description
1 polymer ?
#
loop_
_entity_poly.entity_id
_entity_poly.type
_entity_poly.pdbx_seq_one_letter_code
_entity_poly.pdbx_strand_id
1 'polypeptide(L)'
;MSGTVQYWLDLKTLLIGKSGLDGDTLRVLASLPLHLLCALLLRRPIASLWPWLLLLLVAGGNEVGSAYVDGGLDRAEIRAGARDVALMVALPTMLLLAAHVRLLFPHPRPARTTIQFAAPAPPRAEPIVDAEFEEIG
;
A
#
# COMPACT_ATOMS: atom_id res chain seq x y z
N MET A 1 -27.07 -25.14 2.35
CA MET A 1 -25.98 -24.13 2.33
C MET A 1 -26.02 -23.44 0.98
N SER A 2 -25.93 -22.10 0.90
CA SER A 2 -25.97 -21.41 -0.39
C SER A 2 -24.69 -21.71 -1.18
N GLY A 3 -24.78 -21.78 -2.51
CA GLY A 3 -23.63 -22.12 -3.36
C GLY A 3 -22.40 -21.20 -3.11
N THR A 4 -22.63 -19.95 -2.72
CA THR A 4 -21.58 -18.97 -2.40
C THR A 4 -20.70 -19.38 -1.22
N VAL A 5 -21.28 -20.03 -0.19
CA VAL A 5 -20.51 -20.52 0.97
C VAL A 5 -19.61 -21.69 0.56
N GLN A 6 -20.11 -22.59 -0.30
CA GLN A 6 -19.32 -23.71 -0.78
C GLN A 6 -18.14 -23.23 -1.65
N TYR A 7 -18.38 -22.31 -2.59
CA TYR A 7 -17.30 -21.72 -3.40
C TYR A 7 -16.20 -21.06 -2.56
N TRP A 8 -16.58 -20.42 -1.45
CA TRP A 8 -15.63 -19.79 -0.54
C TRP A 8 -14.73 -20.82 0.18
N LEU A 9 -15.32 -21.91 0.67
CA LEU A 9 -14.59 -23.00 1.29
C LEU A 9 -13.67 -23.71 0.29
N ASP A 10 -14.15 -23.96 -0.93
CA ASP A 10 -13.37 -24.60 -1.98
C ASP A 10 -12.16 -23.73 -2.38
N LEU A 11 -12.35 -22.41 -2.48
CA LEU A 11 -11.27 -21.46 -2.76
C LEU A 11 -10.20 -21.49 -1.65
N LYS A 12 -10.61 -21.47 -0.38
CA LYS A 12 -9.69 -21.57 0.77
C LYS A 12 -8.87 -22.86 0.69
N THR A 13 -9.52 -23.99 0.47
CA THR A 13 -8.86 -25.30 0.36
C THR A 13 -7.92 -25.36 -0.84
N LEU A 14 -8.29 -24.75 -1.98
CA LEU A 14 -7.46 -24.71 -3.18
C LEU A 14 -6.21 -23.83 -2.98
N LEU A 15 -6.33 -22.69 -2.30
CA LEU A 15 -5.21 -21.83 -1.93
C LEU A 15 -4.21 -22.53 -1.02
N ILE A 16 -4.68 -23.27 -0.02
CA ILE A 16 -3.84 -24.07 0.87
C ILE A 16 -3.20 -25.22 0.08
N GLY A 17 -4.00 -25.99 -0.65
CA GLY A 17 -3.56 -27.18 -1.37
C GLY A 17 -2.58 -26.91 -2.52
N LYS A 18 -2.68 -25.76 -3.20
CA LYS A 18 -1.76 -25.41 -4.30
C LYS A 18 -0.51 -24.67 -3.87
N SER A 19 -0.55 -23.95 -2.76
CA SER A 19 0.61 -23.18 -2.30
C SER A 19 1.67 -24.05 -1.63
N GLY A 20 1.28 -25.20 -1.08
CA GLY A 20 2.16 -26.02 -0.25
C GLY A 20 2.58 -25.33 1.06
N LEU A 21 1.98 -24.18 1.37
CA LEU A 21 2.22 -23.40 2.57
C LEU A 21 1.22 -23.81 3.64
N ASP A 22 1.67 -23.78 4.90
CA ASP A 22 0.75 -23.89 6.03
C ASP A 22 -0.20 -22.68 6.07
N GLY A 23 -1.37 -22.87 6.66
CA GLY A 23 -2.41 -21.85 6.72
C GLY A 23 -1.96 -20.56 7.43
N ASP A 24 -1.05 -20.65 8.40
CA ASP A 24 -0.54 -19.49 9.12
C ASP A 24 0.40 -18.65 8.26
N THR A 25 1.34 -19.31 7.56
CA THR A 25 2.22 -18.65 6.59
C THR A 25 1.42 -17.99 5.49
N LEU A 26 0.36 -18.65 4.99
CA LEU A 26 -0.50 -18.08 3.97
C LEU A 26 -1.22 -16.81 4.46
N ARG A 27 -1.72 -16.79 5.71
CA ARG A 27 -2.34 -15.58 6.30
C ARG A 27 -1.34 -14.44 6.38
N VAL A 28 -0.12 -14.72 6.86
CA VAL A 28 0.93 -13.70 6.95
C VAL A 28 1.27 -13.15 5.56
N LEU A 29 1.43 -13.99 4.54
CA LEU A 29 1.74 -13.53 3.18
C LEU A 29 0.55 -12.82 2.52
N ALA A 30 -0.67 -13.29 2.74
CA ALA A 30 -1.90 -12.69 2.21
C ALA A 30 -2.22 -11.33 2.84
N SER A 31 -1.68 -11.05 4.03
CA SER A 31 -1.87 -9.76 4.71
C SER A 31 -1.44 -8.56 3.86
N LEU A 32 -0.30 -8.65 3.17
CA LEU A 32 0.26 -7.54 2.38
C LEU A 32 -0.58 -7.20 1.13
N PRO A 33 -0.88 -8.13 0.21
CA PRO A 33 -1.72 -7.81 -0.95
C PRO A 33 -3.14 -7.39 -0.51
N LEU A 34 -3.68 -7.96 0.57
CA LEU A 34 -4.98 -7.53 1.08
C LEU A 34 -4.94 -6.12 1.67
N HIS A 35 -3.87 -5.76 2.39
CA HIS A 35 -3.66 -4.42 2.89
C HIS A 35 -3.51 -3.39 1.76
N LEU A 36 -2.77 -3.73 0.70
CA LEU A 36 -2.64 -2.91 -0.51
C LEU A 36 -4.00 -2.72 -1.18
N LEU A 37 -4.79 -3.79 -1.31
CA LEU A 37 -6.15 -3.71 -1.85
C LEU A 37 -7.03 -2.79 -1.00
N CYS A 38 -6.96 -2.88 0.33
CA CYS A 38 -7.67 -1.97 1.23
C CYS A 38 -7.25 -0.50 1.01
N ALA A 39 -5.95 -0.26 0.81
CA ALA A 39 -5.43 1.08 0.51
C ALA A 39 -5.91 1.62 -0.83
N LEU A 40 -5.94 0.78 -1.86
CA LEU A 40 -6.45 1.10 -3.19
C LEU A 40 -7.95 1.41 -3.16
N LEU A 41 -8.74 0.59 -2.48
CA LEU A 41 -10.19 0.76 -2.33
C LEU A 41 -10.53 2.09 -1.65
N LEU A 42 -9.81 2.43 -0.59
CA LEU A 42 -10.00 3.68 0.14
C LEU A 42 -9.33 4.88 -0.53
N ARG A 43 -8.52 4.66 -1.57
CA ARG A 43 -7.67 5.67 -2.23
C ARG A 43 -6.83 6.45 -1.21
N ARG A 44 -6.29 5.75 -0.22
CA ARG A 44 -5.46 6.32 0.86
C ARG A 44 -4.03 5.78 0.78
N PRO A 45 -3.03 6.53 1.26
CA PRO A 45 -1.67 6.03 1.33
C PRO A 45 -1.61 4.82 2.27
N ILE A 46 -0.70 3.87 1.99
CA ILE A 46 -0.50 2.64 2.77
C ILE A 46 -0.14 2.95 4.23
N ALA A 47 0.51 4.08 4.48
CA ALA A 47 0.85 4.54 5.83
C ALA A 47 -0.35 5.14 6.61
N SER A 48 -1.53 5.23 6.01
CA SER A 48 -2.73 5.70 6.70
C SER A 48 -3.29 4.63 7.63
N LEU A 49 -3.94 5.04 8.72
CA LEU A 49 -4.67 4.14 9.62
C LEU A 49 -5.91 3.51 8.95
N TRP A 50 -6.49 4.15 7.94
CA TRP A 50 -7.75 3.70 7.34
C TRP A 50 -7.65 2.35 6.61
N PRO A 51 -6.66 2.11 5.72
CA PRO A 51 -6.44 0.80 5.13
C PRO A 51 -6.18 -0.30 6.15
N TRP A 52 -5.53 0.04 7.26
CA TRP A 52 -5.28 -0.88 8.35
C TRP A 52 -6.58 -1.26 9.08
N LEU A 53 -7.43 -0.28 9.40
CA LEU A 53 -8.73 -0.52 10.04
C LEU A 53 -9.66 -1.35 9.15
N LEU A 54 -9.67 -1.08 7.84
CA LEU A 54 -10.46 -1.87 6.90
C LEU A 54 -9.96 -3.32 6.84
N LEU A 55 -8.65 -3.54 6.81
CA LEU A 55 -8.08 -4.87 6.87
C LEU A 55 -8.47 -5.61 8.16
N LEU A 56 -8.38 -4.94 9.31
CA LEU A 56 -8.78 -5.51 10.60
C LEU A 56 -10.26 -5.93 10.58
N LEU A 57 -11.12 -5.10 10.00
CA LEU A 57 -12.55 -5.39 9.85
C LEU A 57 -12.81 -6.57 8.90
N VAL A 58 -12.08 -6.66 7.79
CA VAL A 58 -12.17 -7.79 6.85
C VAL A 58 -11.70 -9.09 7.52
N ALA A 59 -10.58 -9.06 8.25
CA ALA A 59 -10.05 -10.22 8.96
C ALA A 59 -11.03 -10.70 10.05
N GLY A 60 -11.53 -9.79 10.88
CA GLY A 60 -12.52 -10.12 11.90
C GLY A 60 -13.83 -10.62 11.31
N GLY A 61 -14.31 -10.00 10.23
CA GLY A 61 -15.51 -10.44 9.52
C GLY A 61 -15.37 -11.85 8.92
N ASN A 62 -14.19 -12.20 8.41
CA ASN A 62 -13.92 -13.56 7.93
C ASN A 62 -14.03 -14.60 9.06
N GLU A 63 -13.47 -14.32 10.25
CA GLU A 63 -13.55 -15.25 11.38
C GLU A 63 -14.96 -15.38 11.94
N VAL A 64 -15.71 -14.28 12.05
CA VAL A 64 -17.13 -14.33 12.46
C VAL A 64 -17.95 -15.12 11.45
N GLY A 65 -17.67 -14.95 10.15
CA GLY A 65 -18.33 -15.71 9.09
C GLY A 65 -18.03 -17.21 9.17
N SER A 66 -16.78 -17.57 9.46
CA SER A 66 -16.38 -18.97 9.69
C SER A 66 -17.10 -19.56 10.92
N ALA A 67 -17.07 -18.87 12.06
CA ALA A 67 -17.75 -19.32 13.27
C ALA A 67 -19.27 -19.51 13.10
N TYR A 68 -19.91 -18.63 12.33
CA TYR A 68 -21.33 -18.77 11.99
C TYR A 68 -21.62 -20.04 11.16
N VAL A 69 -20.71 -20.40 10.25
CA VAL A 69 -20.83 -21.62 9.43
C VAL A 69 -20.57 -22.87 10.27
N ASP A 70 -19.60 -22.81 11.18
CA ASP A 70 -19.19 -23.93 12.03
C ASP A 70 -20.19 -24.18 13.20
N GLY A 71 -21.16 -23.28 13.39
CA GLY A 71 -22.32 -23.50 14.25
C GLY A 71 -22.11 -23.09 15.71
N GLY A 72 -21.05 -22.34 16.03
CA GLY A 72 -20.75 -21.92 17.40
C GLY A 72 -19.56 -20.99 17.52
N LEU A 73 -19.39 -20.45 18.73
CA LEU A 73 -18.21 -19.70 19.18
C LEU A 73 -17.78 -20.33 20.50
N ASP A 74 -17.12 -21.48 20.45
CA ASP A 74 -16.47 -22.00 21.66
C ASP A 74 -15.18 -21.22 21.96
N ARG A 75 -14.69 -21.27 23.21
CA ARG A 75 -13.44 -20.63 23.63
C ARG A 75 -12.25 -21.05 22.78
N ALA A 76 -12.22 -22.28 22.30
CA ALA A 76 -11.16 -22.77 21.42
C ALA A 76 -11.18 -22.06 20.06
N GLU A 77 -12.36 -21.87 19.47
CA GLU A 77 -12.56 -21.19 18.19
C GLU A 77 -12.31 -19.69 18.30
N ILE A 78 -12.76 -19.05 19.38
CA ILE A 78 -12.46 -17.64 19.65
C ILE A 78 -10.95 -17.42 19.71
N ARG A 79 -10.22 -18.33 20.38
CA ARG A 79 -8.75 -18.23 20.46
C ARG A 79 -8.08 -18.47 19.10
N ALA A 80 -8.59 -19.41 18.32
CA ALA A 80 -8.09 -19.66 16.97
C ALA A 80 -8.34 -18.45 16.05
N GLY A 81 -9.56 -17.93 16.01
CA GLY A 81 -9.90 -16.74 15.23
C GLY A 81 -9.14 -15.50 15.69
N ALA A 82 -8.92 -15.31 17.00
CA ALA A 82 -8.10 -14.22 17.50
C ALA A 82 -6.63 -14.33 17.02
N ARG A 83 -6.06 -15.55 17.01
CA ARG A 83 -4.73 -15.80 16.46
C ARG A 83 -4.70 -15.51 14.96
N ASP A 84 -5.71 -15.93 14.23
CA ASP A 84 -5.79 -15.75 12.77
C ASP A 84 -5.88 -14.28 12.39
N VAL A 85 -6.72 -13.50 13.08
CA VAL A 85 -6.77 -12.04 12.96
C VAL A 85 -5.43 -11.42 13.30
N ALA A 86 -4.79 -11.84 14.41
CA ALA A 86 -3.50 -11.32 14.81
C ALA A 86 -2.41 -11.55 13.75
N LEU A 87 -2.34 -12.75 13.18
CA LEU A 87 -1.42 -13.07 12.09
C LEU A 87 -1.70 -12.23 10.84
N MET A 88 -2.98 -12.03 10.51
CA MET A 88 -3.40 -11.26 9.34
C MET A 88 -3.06 -9.77 9.46
N VAL A 89 -3.05 -9.20 10.67
CA VAL A 89 -2.72 -7.78 10.88
C VAL A 89 -1.29 -7.53 11.35
N ALA A 90 -0.52 -8.58 11.69
CA ALA A 90 0.83 -8.44 12.23
C ALA A 90 1.77 -7.63 11.31
N LEU A 91 1.99 -8.09 10.08
CA LEU A 91 2.85 -7.39 9.11
C LEU A 91 2.35 -5.98 8.75
N PRO A 92 1.06 -5.76 8.44
CA PRO A 92 0.51 -4.42 8.24
C PRO A 92 0.73 -3.49 9.43
N THR A 93 0.61 -4.00 10.65
CA THR A 93 0.90 -3.23 11.88
C THR A 93 2.36 -2.86 11.95
N MET A 94 3.28 -3.79 11.69
CA MET A 94 4.72 -3.49 11.64
C MET A 94 5.05 -2.44 10.58
N LEU A 95 4.40 -2.50 9.40
CA LEU A 95 4.58 -1.53 8.33
C LEU A 95 4.08 -0.14 8.74
N LEU A 96 2.91 -0.07 9.36
CA LEU A 96 2.34 1.16 9.89
C LEU A 96 3.26 1.77 10.96
N LEU A 97 3.75 0.96 11.89
CA LEU A 97 4.70 1.39 12.92
C LEU A 97 6.01 1.89 12.29
N ALA A 98 6.58 1.16 11.34
CA ALA A 98 7.79 1.56 10.63
C ALA A 98 7.64 2.89 9.88
N ALA A 99 6.47 3.12 9.27
CA ALA A 99 6.14 4.39 8.62
C ALA A 99 6.09 5.56 9.62
N HIS A 100 5.54 5.34 10.82
CA HIS A 100 5.47 6.38 11.86
C HIS A 100 6.81 6.60 12.57
N VAL A 101 7.63 5.56 12.77
CA VAL A 101 8.98 5.70 13.31
C VAL A 101 9.89 6.50 12.35
N ARG A 102 9.72 6.35 11.03
CA ARG A 102 10.39 7.22 10.05
C ARG A 102 10.04 8.70 10.18
N LEU A 103 8.86 9.04 10.72
CA LEU A 103 8.50 10.42 11.04
C LEU A 103 9.25 10.93 12.28
N LEU A 104 9.61 10.04 13.21
CA LEU A 104 10.39 10.37 14.42
C LEU A 104 11.89 10.52 14.12
N PHE A 105 12.41 9.83 13.11
CA PHE A 105 13.78 9.98 12.61
C PHE A 105 13.77 10.50 11.17
N PRO A 106 13.41 11.78 10.95
CA PRO A 106 13.46 12.36 9.63
C PRO A 106 14.91 12.27 9.13
N HIS A 107 15.12 11.49 8.06
CA HIS A 107 16.37 11.56 7.32
C HIS A 107 16.58 13.02 6.90
N PRO A 108 17.76 13.61 7.11
CA PRO A 108 18.09 14.89 6.52
C PRO A 108 17.82 14.77 5.03
N ARG A 109 16.85 15.53 4.51
CA ARG A 109 16.70 15.63 3.05
C ARG A 109 18.05 16.15 2.55
N PRO A 110 18.75 15.44 1.65
CA PRO A 110 19.94 16.01 1.04
C PRO A 110 19.50 17.35 0.46
N ALA A 111 20.23 18.42 0.84
CA ALA A 111 19.94 19.77 0.40
C ALA A 111 19.69 19.69 -1.11
N ARG A 112 18.51 20.15 -1.54
CA ARG A 112 18.15 20.15 -2.96
C ARG A 112 19.18 21.05 -3.64
N THR A 113 20.24 20.47 -4.18
CA THR A 113 21.22 21.19 -4.99
C THR A 113 20.43 21.67 -6.18
N THR A 114 19.95 22.91 -6.08
CA THR A 114 19.33 23.59 -7.19
C THR A 114 20.49 23.85 -8.13
N ILE A 115 20.63 23.00 -9.15
CA ILE A 115 21.50 23.31 -10.29
C ILE A 115 20.80 24.49 -10.96
N GLN A 116 21.23 25.69 -10.59
CA GLN A 116 20.83 26.91 -11.23
C GLN A 116 21.53 26.88 -12.59
N PHE A 117 20.82 26.44 -13.62
CA PHE A 117 21.26 26.67 -14.99
C PHE A 117 21.32 28.18 -15.17
N ALA A 118 22.54 28.72 -15.25
CA ALA A 118 22.74 30.11 -15.60
C ALA A 118 22.02 30.34 -16.93
N ALA A 119 21.07 31.27 -16.94
CA ALA A 119 20.44 31.69 -18.19
C ALA A 119 21.55 32.15 -19.14
N PRO A 120 21.55 31.71 -20.41
CA PRO A 120 22.53 32.20 -21.38
C PRO A 120 22.45 33.73 -21.41
N ALA A 121 23.61 34.38 -21.36
CA ALA A 121 23.69 35.84 -21.44
C ALA A 121 22.94 36.31 -22.69
N PRO A 122 22.19 37.43 -22.63
CA PRO A 122 21.52 37.96 -23.80
C PRO A 122 22.57 38.19 -24.91
N PRO A 123 22.26 37.83 -26.17
CA PRO A 123 23.18 38.09 -27.27
C PRO A 123 23.53 39.57 -27.27
N ARG A 124 24.83 39.88 -27.35
CA ARG A 124 25.26 41.28 -27.54
C ARG A 124 24.55 41.78 -28.80
N ALA A 125 23.80 42.86 -28.66
CA ALA A 125 23.30 43.61 -29.80
C ALA A 125 24.54 44.14 -30.52
N GLU A 126 25.00 43.41 -31.54
CA GLU A 126 25.93 43.99 -32.49
C GLU A 126 25.18 45.14 -33.17
N PRO A 127 25.76 46.35 -33.23
CA PRO A 127 25.13 47.44 -33.94
C PRO A 127 24.96 47.01 -35.39
N ILE A 128 23.71 46.92 -35.83
CA ILE A 128 23.38 46.77 -37.24
C ILE A 128 23.94 48.04 -37.89
N VAL A 129 25.08 47.91 -38.57
CA VAL A 129 25.61 48.97 -39.40
C VAL A 129 24.70 49.03 -40.61
N ASP A 130 23.87 50.08 -40.68
CA ASP A 130 23.09 50.43 -41.86
C ASP A 130 24.07 50.77 -42.99
N ALA A 131 24.54 49.74 -43.69
CA ALA A 131 25.30 49.86 -44.92
C ALA A 131 24.31 50.00 -46.08
N GLU A 132 23.89 51.24 -46.35
CA GLU A 132 23.26 51.80 -47.56
C GLU A 132 22.64 53.14 -47.09
N PHE A 133 22.99 54.33 -47.57
CA PHE A 133 22.99 54.81 -48.96
C PHE A 133 24.08 55.89 -49.14
N GLU A 134 25.04 55.63 -50.02
CA GLU A 134 25.82 56.72 -50.64
C GLU A 134 25.05 57.13 -51.90
N GLU A 135 24.26 58.19 -51.77
CA GLU A 135 23.49 58.80 -52.84
C GLU A 135 24.47 59.48 -53.81
N ILE A 136 24.54 58.99 -55.05
CA ILE A 136 25.31 59.60 -56.12
C ILE A 136 24.54 60.83 -56.61
N GLY A 137 25.05 62.02 -56.30
CA GLY A 137 24.55 63.31 -56.81
C GLY A 137 25.61 64.40 -56.70
#